data_AF-A0A0E9LST7-F1
#
_entry.id   AF-A0A0E9LST7-F1
#
_cell.length_a   1.000
_cell.length_b   1.000
_cell.length_c   1.000
_cell.angle_alpha   90.00
_cell.angle_beta   90.00
_cell.angle_gamma   90.00
#
_symmetry.space_group_name_H-M   'P 1'
#
loop_
_entity.id
_entity.type
_entity.pdbx_description
1 polymer ?
#
loop_
_entity_poly.entity_id
_entity_poly.type
_entity_poly.pdbx_seq_one_letter_code
_entity_poly.pdbx_strand_id
1 'polypeptide(L)' 'MNPVPFIWVTDRKGEVQDGILADVAPSILTLMGIEKPVEMTGKSLIALA' A
#
# COMPACT_ATOMS: atom_id res chain seq x y z
N MET A 1 4.16 -20.85 6.66
CA MET A 1 4.73 -19.55 6.23
C MET A 1 4.11 -18.51 7.14
N ASN A 2 4.93 -17.66 7.78
CA ASN A 2 4.44 -16.71 8.77
C ASN A 2 4.25 -15.34 8.09
N PRO A 3 3.06 -14.73 8.14
CA PRO A 3 2.85 -13.39 7.60
C PRO A 3 3.66 -12.36 8.39
N VAL A 4 4.03 -11.27 7.71
CA VAL A 4 4.71 -10.13 8.33
C VAL A 4 3.70 -9.00 8.58
N PRO A 5 3.79 -8.28 9.70
CA PRO A 5 2.89 -7.18 9.97
C PRO A 5 3.19 -5.99 9.05
N PHE A 6 2.13 -5.35 8.55
CA PHE A 6 2.19 -4.07 7.84
C PHE A 6 1.40 -3.04 8.66
N ILE A 7 2.04 -1.95 9.04
CA ILE A 7 1.44 -0.93 9.93
C ILE A 7 1.56 0.43 9.24
N TRP A 8 0.42 1.05 8.97
CA TRP A 8 0.35 2.42 8.45
C TRP A 8 -0.01 3.39 9.59
N VAL A 9 0.97 4.18 10.02
CA VAL A 9 0.79 5.18 11.09
C VAL A 9 0.40 6.50 10.47
N THR A 10 -0.82 6.98 10.75
CA THR A 10 -1.35 8.20 10.16
C THR A 10 -2.48 8.78 10.99
N ASP A 11 -2.77 10.06 10.78
CA ASP A 11 -4.00 10.77 11.17
C ASP A 11 -5.07 10.73 10.07
N ARG A 12 -4.73 10.26 8.86
CA ARG A 12 -5.63 10.17 7.71
C ARG A 12 -6.60 8.99 7.87
N LYS A 13 -7.82 9.15 7.35
CA LYS A 13 -8.80 8.06 7.29
C LYS A 13 -8.48 7.15 6.10
N GLY A 14 -8.58 5.86 6.34
CA GLY A 14 -8.42 4.83 5.32
C GLY A 14 -8.31 3.45 5.95
N GLU A 15 -8.19 2.45 5.09
CA GLU A 15 -8.12 1.04 5.49
C GLU A 15 -6.86 0.39 4.91
N VAL A 16 -6.25 -0.47 5.71
CA VAL A 16 -5.13 -1.33 5.29
C VAL A 16 -5.70 -2.68 4.86
N GLN A 17 -5.21 -3.17 3.72
CA GLN A 17 -5.59 -4.44 3.14
C GLN A 17 -4.44 -5.44 3.20
N ASP A 18 -4.77 -6.73 3.18
CA ASP A 18 -3.79 -7.79 3.03
C ASP A 18 -3.17 -7.80 1.62
N GLY A 19 -1.91 -8.22 1.56
CA GLY A 19 -1.21 -8.42 0.30
C GLY A 19 0.19 -8.99 0.46
N ILE A 20 1.04 -8.69 -0.51
CA ILE A 20 2.40 -9.23 -0.62
C ILE A 20 3.45 -8.13 -0.55
N LEU A 21 4.73 -8.51 -0.42
CA LEU A 21 5.83 -7.55 -0.33
C LEU A 21 5.93 -6.61 -1.54
N ALA A 22 5.49 -7.04 -2.73
CA ALA A 22 5.48 -6.22 -3.94
C ALA A 22 4.48 -5.05 -3.88
N ASP A 23 3.51 -5.09 -2.96
CA ASP A 23 2.46 -4.08 -2.81
C ASP A 23 2.93 -2.87 -1.99
N VAL A 24 4.09 -2.96 -1.32
CA VAL A 24 4.61 -1.88 -0.46
C VAL A 24 4.97 -0.62 -1.27
N ALA A 25 5.67 -0.76 -2.40
CA ALA A 25 6.05 0.38 -3.22
C ALA A 25 4.83 1.11 -3.85
N PRO A 26 3.86 0.40 -4.47
CA PRO A 26 2.59 1.01 -4.87
C PRO A 26 1.85 1.74 -3.74
N SER A 27 1.84 1.18 -2.53
CA SER A 27 1.20 1.79 -1.36
C SER A 27 1.81 3.15 -1.01
N ILE A 28 3.15 3.26 -1.08
CA ILE A 28 3.86 4.51 -0.83
C ILE A 28 3.51 5.54 -1.91
N LEU A 29 3.48 5.15 -3.19
CA LEU A 29 3.09 6.05 -4.28
C LEU A 29 1.67 6.60 -4.09
N THR A 30 0.73 5.75 -3.67
CA THR A 30 -0.63 6.17 -3.32
C THR A 30 -0.64 7.23 -2.21
N LEU A 31 0.17 7.06 -1.15
CA LEU A 31 0.27 8.06 -0.07
C LEU A 31 0.90 9.38 -0.52
N MET A 32 1.79 9.33 -1.50
CA MET A 32 2.45 10.49 -2.11
C MET A 32 1.56 11.17 -3.18
N GLY A 33 0.45 10.56 -3.60
CA GLY A 33 -0.38 11.05 -4.70
C GLY A 33 0.30 10.97 -6.06
N ILE A 34 1.24 10.03 -6.23
CA ILE A 34 1.98 9.79 -7.49
C ILE A 34 1.32 8.65 -8.25
N GLU A 35 1.17 8.80 -9.56
CA GLU A 35 0.65 7.72 -10.41
C GLU A 35 1.59 6.50 -10.41
N LYS A 36 1.00 5.31 -10.26
CA LYS A 36 1.73 4.05 -10.29
C LYS A 36 2.16 3.73 -11.73
N PRO A 37 3.45 3.44 -11.98
CA PRO A 37 3.92 2.98 -13.30
C PRO A 37 3.23 1.68 -13.75
N VAL A 38 3.12 1.48 -15.06
CA VAL A 38 2.47 0.28 -15.63
C VAL A 38 3.27 -1.01 -15.36
N GLU A 39 4.59 -0.89 -15.21
CA GLU A 39 5.50 -1.99 -14.91
C GLU A 39 5.32 -2.51 -13.47
N MET A 40 4.77 -1.69 -12.57
CA MET A 40 4.47 -2.12 -11.20
C MET A 40 3.18 -2.93 -11.18
N THR A 41 3.32 -4.25 -11.13
CA THR A 41 2.19 -5.20 -11.07
C THR A 41 1.54 -5.29 -9.69
N GLY A 42 2.24 -4.87 -8.63
CA GLY A 42 1.69 -4.77 -7.27
C GLY A 42 0.54 -3.76 -7.16
N LYS A 43 -0.28 -3.90 -6.13
CA LYS A 43 -1.40 -3.01 -5.81
C LYS A 43 -1.12 -2.23 -4.54
N SER A 44 -1.82 -1.12 -4.31
CA SER A 44 -1.74 -0.43 -3.01
C SER A 44 -2.44 -1.29 -1.94
N LEU A 45 -1.80 -1.41 -0.78
CA LEU A 45 -2.37 -1.96 0.45
C LEU A 45 -3.21 -0.93 1.21
N ILE A 46 -3.24 0.33 0.75
CA ILE A 46 -3.91 1.43 1.42
C ILE A 46 -5.06 1.91 0.53
N ALA A 47 -6.27 1.84 1.06
CA ALA A 47 -7.45 2.50 0.51
C ALA A 47 -7.74 3.76 1.32
N LEU A 48 -7.56 4.93 0.71
CA LEU A 48 -7.92 6.21 1.32
C LEU A 48 -9.44 6.38 1.30
N ALA A 49 -10.00 6.92 2.38
CA ALA A 49 -11.43 7.23 2.51
C ALA A 49 -11.78 8.64 2.02
#